data_AF-A0AB72Z5K0-F1
#
_entry.id   AF-A0AB72Z5K0-F1
#
_cell.length_a   1.000
_cell.length_b   1.000
_cell.length_c   1.000
_cell.angle_alpha   90.00
_cell.angle_beta   90.00
_cell.angle_gamma   90.00
#
_symmetry.space_group_name_H-M   'P 1'
#
loop_
_entity.id
_entity.type
_entity.pdbx_description
1 polymer ?
#
loop_
_entity_poly.entity_id
_entity_poly.type
_entity_poly.pdbx_seq_one_letter_code
_entity_poly.pdbx_strand_id
1 'polypeptide(L)'
;MDKQRQLLLKLENLDDEFNRKRRQLDEAMDDASQEKWRFHQELENLSEQIRYIHQKRAYETSEDLQKAYHLISSIQEEGDWTVKNTLTKLENEHEEHQALYKKQANSYEEELHQLKKDRDL
;
A
#
# COMPACT_ATOMS: atom_id res chain seq x y z
N MET A 1 -18.76 -23.97 27.99
CA MET A 1 -18.86 -23.51 26.59
C MET A 1 -18.36 -24.64 25.71
N ASP A 2 -19.14 -25.07 24.74
CA ASP A 2 -18.78 -26.15 23.82
C ASP A 2 -17.50 -25.80 23.04
N LYS A 3 -16.50 -26.69 23.04
CA LYS A 3 -15.17 -26.47 22.42
C LYS A 3 -15.31 -26.21 20.91
N GLN A 4 -16.30 -26.84 20.27
CA GLN A 4 -16.65 -26.58 18.88
C GLN A 4 -17.11 -25.13 18.67
N ARG A 5 -17.98 -24.61 19.56
CA ARG A 5 -18.47 -23.23 19.49
C ARG A 5 -17.35 -22.20 19.69
N GLN A 6 -16.36 -22.51 20.54
CA GLN A 6 -15.20 -21.65 20.72
C GLN A 6 -14.32 -21.58 19.46
N LEU A 7 -14.10 -22.69 18.76
CA LEU A 7 -13.33 -22.72 17.52
C LEU A 7 -14.03 -21.97 16.38
N LEU A 8 -15.35 -22.11 16.26
CA LEU A 8 -16.13 -21.33 15.29
C LEU A 8 -16.04 -19.83 15.55
N LEU A 9 -16.13 -19.40 16.81
CA LEU A 9 -15.94 -17.99 17.17
C LEU A 9 -14.52 -17.49 16.87
N LYS A 10 -13.50 -18.34 17.03
CA LYS A 10 -12.12 -17.98 16.68
C LYS A 10 -11.93 -17.81 15.18
N LEU A 11 -12.55 -18.66 14.36
CA LEU A 11 -12.54 -18.53 12.90
C LEU A 11 -13.25 -17.25 12.45
N GLU A 12 -14.43 -16.96 13.01
CA GLU A 12 -15.18 -15.73 12.70
C GLU A 12 -14.36 -14.48 13.04
N ASN A 13 -13.76 -14.42 14.24
CA ASN A 13 -12.89 -13.31 14.62
C ASN A 13 -11.64 -13.20 13.72
N LEU A 14 -11.05 -14.34 13.34
CA LEU A 14 -9.90 -14.38 12.43
C LEU A 14 -10.26 -13.83 11.04
N ASP A 15 -11.44 -14.18 10.52
CA ASP A 15 -11.96 -13.67 9.24
C ASP A 15 -12.21 -12.16 9.31
N ASP A 16 -12.80 -11.68 10.39
CA ASP A 16 -13.08 -10.26 10.60
C ASP A 16 -11.78 -9.45 10.70
N GLU A 17 -10.82 -9.92 11.50
CA GLU A 17 -9.50 -9.30 11.62
C GLU A 17 -8.77 -9.29 10.28
N PHE A 18 -8.82 -10.40 9.54
CA PHE A 18 -8.20 -10.50 8.22
C PHE A 18 -8.80 -9.53 7.23
N ASN A 19 -10.13 -9.48 7.14
CA ASN A 19 -10.81 -8.58 6.23
C ASN A 19 -10.56 -7.11 6.59
N ARG A 20 -10.53 -6.79 7.89
CA ARG A 20 -10.20 -5.44 8.35
C ARG A 20 -8.79 -5.04 7.95
N LYS A 21 -7.79 -5.89 8.22
CA LYS A 21 -6.40 -5.59 7.91
C LYS A 21 -6.16 -5.51 6.40
N ARG A 22 -6.79 -6.38 5.62
CA ARG A 22 -6.75 -6.32 4.14
C ARG A 22 -7.25 -4.97 3.63
N ARG A 23 -8.43 -4.53 4.07
CA ARG A 23 -8.98 -3.21 3.67
C ARG A 23 -8.04 -2.06 4.02
N GLN A 24 -7.42 -2.09 5.20
CA GLN A 24 -6.46 -1.06 5.60
C GLN A 24 -5.21 -1.04 4.71
N LEU A 25 -4.73 -2.21 4.27
CA LEU A 25 -3.60 -2.30 3.36
C LEU A 25 -3.97 -1.82 1.96
N ASP A 26 -5.15 -2.21 1.46
CA ASP A 26 -5.67 -1.75 0.18
C ASP A 26 -5.82 -0.22 0.16
N GLU A 27 -6.45 0.35 1.20
CA GLU A 27 -6.59 1.81 1.38
C GLU A 27 -5.22 2.51 1.42
N ALA A 28 -4.24 1.95 2.13
CA ALA A 28 -2.90 2.53 2.19
C ALA A 28 -2.16 2.50 0.84
N MET A 29 -2.35 1.45 0.03
CA MET A 29 -1.79 1.36 -1.32
C MET A 29 -2.43 2.37 -2.27
N ASP A 30 -3.75 2.54 -2.18
CA ASP A 30 -4.50 3.52 -2.95
C ASP A 30 -4.06 4.94 -2.56
N ASP A 31 -3.95 5.24 -1.27
CA ASP A 31 -3.48 6.54 -0.77
C ASP A 31 -2.06 6.86 -1.28
N ALA A 32 -1.13 5.90 -1.22
CA ALA A 32 0.23 6.09 -1.74
C ALA A 32 0.23 6.39 -3.24
N SER A 33 -0.66 5.75 -4.00
CA SER A 33 -0.81 5.97 -5.43
C SER A 33 -1.45 7.33 -5.75
N GLN A 34 -2.43 7.75 -4.95
CA GLN A 34 -3.06 9.06 -5.08
C GLN A 34 -2.10 10.19 -4.75
N GLU A 35 -1.32 10.06 -3.67
CA GLU A 35 -0.31 11.04 -3.29
C GLU A 35 0.78 11.15 -4.34
N LYS A 36 1.21 10.03 -4.94
CA LYS A 36 2.08 10.06 -6.13
C LYS A 36 1.47 10.91 -7.24
N TRP A 37 0.21 10.65 -7.60
CA TRP A 37 -0.44 11.38 -8.68
C TRP A 37 -0.52 12.90 -8.38
N ARG A 38 -0.91 13.28 -7.16
CA ARG A 38 -0.95 14.69 -6.71
C ARG A 38 0.42 15.34 -6.79
N PHE A 39 1.45 14.66 -6.30
CA PHE A 39 2.82 15.15 -6.34
C PHE A 39 3.30 15.40 -7.78
N HIS A 40 3.03 14.48 -8.70
CA HIS A 40 3.37 14.68 -10.12
C HIS A 40 2.66 15.90 -10.73
N GLN A 41 1.38 16.11 -10.39
CA GLN A 41 0.64 17.30 -10.82
C GLN A 41 1.23 18.60 -10.26
N GLU A 42 1.68 18.60 -9.01
CA GLU A 42 2.34 19.75 -8.40
C GLU A 42 3.69 20.07 -9.07
N LEU A 43 4.48 19.04 -9.41
CA LEU A 43 5.73 19.22 -10.16
C LEU A 43 5.49 19.75 -11.58
N GLU A 44 4.45 19.26 -12.25
CA GLU A 44 4.07 19.76 -13.58
C GLU A 44 3.71 21.25 -13.51
N ASN A 45 2.85 21.64 -12.57
CA ASN A 45 2.50 23.05 -12.35
C ASN A 45 3.72 23.91 -12.00
N LEU A 46 4.63 23.41 -11.16
CA LEU A 46 5.88 24.11 -10.84
C LEU A 46 6.74 24.33 -12.09
N SER A 47 6.82 23.33 -12.96
CA SER A 47 7.57 23.41 -14.22
C SER A 47 6.99 24.48 -15.15
N GLU A 48 5.65 24.58 -15.24
CA GLU A 48 4.96 25.60 -16.02
C GLU A 48 5.19 27.00 -15.47
N GLN A 49 5.13 27.17 -14.15
CA GLN A 49 5.38 28.45 -13.48
C GLN A 49 6.81 28.94 -13.73
N ILE A 50 7.80 28.04 -13.64
CA ILE A 50 9.20 28.35 -13.93
C ILE A 50 9.35 28.79 -15.39
N ARG A 51 8.76 28.06 -16.33
CA ARG A 51 8.76 28.41 -17.75
C ARG A 51 8.15 29.80 -18.00
N TYR A 52 7.01 30.08 -17.38
CA TYR A 52 6.31 31.35 -17.52
C TYR A 52 7.13 32.53 -16.97
N ILE A 53 7.73 32.37 -15.79
CA ILE A 53 8.60 33.39 -15.19
C ILE A 53 9.82 33.64 -16.08
N HIS A 54 10.43 32.57 -16.61
CA HIS A 54 11.59 32.67 -17.49
C HIS A 54 11.28 33.48 -18.75
N GLN A 55 10.16 33.16 -19.41
CA GLN A 55 9.67 33.87 -20.59
C GLN A 55 9.34 35.34 -20.30
N LYS A 56 8.70 35.65 -19.16
CA LYS A 56 8.29 37.03 -18.83
C LYS A 56 9.43 37.96 -18.44
N ARG A 57 10.49 37.44 -17.83
CA ARG A 57 11.62 38.25 -17.36
C ARG A 57 12.72 38.44 -18.41
N ALA A 58 12.55 37.87 -19.61
CA ALA A 58 13.53 37.92 -20.70
C ALA A 58 14.94 37.52 -20.22
N TYR A 59 15.02 36.49 -19.37
CA TYR A 59 16.31 35.98 -18.92
C TYR A 59 17.10 35.49 -20.13
N GLU A 60 18.27 36.09 -20.37
CA GLU A 60 19.15 35.71 -21.48
C GLU A 60 19.84 34.35 -21.23
N THR A 61 19.93 33.92 -19.97
CA THR A 61 20.60 32.67 -19.56
C THR A 61 19.64 31.48 -19.57
N SER A 62 19.85 30.57 -20.51
CA SER A 62 19.15 29.28 -20.61
C SER A 62 19.63 28.23 -19.58
N GLU A 63 20.79 28.44 -18.96
CA GLU A 63 21.44 27.45 -18.09
C GLU A 63 20.68 27.26 -16.76
N ASP A 64 20.15 28.34 -16.17
CA ASP A 64 19.40 28.27 -14.91
C ASP A 64 18.05 27.54 -15.08
N LEU A 65 17.43 27.70 -16.26
CA LEU A 65 16.21 26.98 -16.61
C LEU A 65 16.47 25.47 -16.77
N GLN A 66 17.59 25.10 -17.42
CA GLN A 66 18.00 23.70 -17.53
C GLN A 66 18.27 23.08 -16.16
N LYS A 67 18.98 23.79 -15.26
CA LYS A 67 19.21 23.35 -13.88
C LYS A 67 17.90 23.13 -13.13
N ALA A 68 16.93 24.03 -13.29
CA ALA A 68 15.61 23.88 -12.67
C ALA A 68 14.86 22.63 -13.17
N TYR A 69 14.85 22.37 -14.48
CA TYR A 69 14.23 21.16 -15.02
C TYR A 69 14.96 19.88 -14.58
N HIS A 70 16.30 19.89 -14.54
CA HIS A 70 17.05 18.75 -14.02
C HIS A 70 16.69 18.46 -12.56
N LEU A 71 16.58 19.50 -11.73
CA LEU A 71 16.18 19.35 -10.34
C LEU A 71 14.76 18.77 -10.21
N ILE A 72 13.80 19.26 -10.99
CA ILE A 72 12.43 18.73 -11.02
C ILE A 72 12.43 17.24 -11.41
N SER A 73 13.20 16.88 -12.44
CA SER A 73 13.33 15.48 -12.88
C SER A 73 13.90 14.60 -11.77
N SER A 74 14.97 15.03 -11.09
CA SER A 74 15.56 14.28 -9.99
C SER A 74 14.59 14.12 -8.81
N ILE A 75 13.85 15.17 -8.46
CA ILE A 75 12.81 15.11 -7.42
C ILE A 75 11.68 14.14 -7.81
N GLN A 76 11.27 14.13 -9.08
CA GLN A 76 10.27 13.21 -9.59
C GLN A 76 10.73 11.74 -9.50
N GLU A 77 11.99 11.47 -9.87
CA GLU A 77 12.60 10.15 -9.78
C GLU A 77 12.70 9.66 -8.33
N GLU A 78 13.14 10.52 -7.41
CA GLU A 78 13.19 10.22 -5.97
C GLU A 78 11.79 9.94 -5.39
N GLY A 79 10.79 10.73 -5.79
CA GLY A 79 9.39 10.52 -5.40
C GLY A 79 8.86 9.19 -5.91
N ASP A 80 9.13 8.85 -7.18
CA ASP A 80 8.74 7.59 -7.78
C ASP A 80 9.37 6.38 -7.09
N TRP A 81 10.67 6.48 -6.77
CA TRP A 81 11.37 5.45 -6.03
C TRP A 81 10.80 5.27 -4.62
N THR A 82 10.49 6.37 -3.94
CA THR A 82 9.92 6.36 -2.59
C THR A 82 8.54 5.67 -2.57
N VAL A 83 7.66 6.04 -3.50
CA VAL A 83 6.33 5.42 -3.62
C VAL A 83 6.47 3.94 -3.95
N LYS A 84 7.34 3.58 -4.90
CA LYS A 84 7.59 2.18 -5.26
C LYS A 84 8.02 1.34 -4.05
N ASN A 85 8.96 1.84 -3.26
CA ASN A 85 9.41 1.12 -2.06
C ASN A 85 8.30 0.98 -1.01
N THR A 86 7.46 2.00 -0.86
CA THR A 86 6.30 1.94 0.05
C THR A 86 5.30 0.90 -0.41
N LEU A 87 4.93 0.89 -1.69
CA LEU A 87 4.02 -0.10 -2.27
C LEU A 87 4.57 -1.52 -2.11
N THR A 88 5.85 -1.75 -2.43
CA THR A 88 6.47 -3.07 -2.24
C THR A 88 6.44 -3.52 -0.77
N LYS A 89 6.61 -2.61 0.20
CA LYS A 89 6.48 -2.96 1.62
C LYS A 89 5.06 -3.36 1.99
N LEU A 90 4.06 -2.61 1.51
CA LEU A 90 2.65 -2.92 1.75
C LEU A 90 2.24 -4.24 1.08
N GLU A 91 2.73 -4.52 -0.13
CA GLU A 91 2.50 -5.79 -0.83
C GLU A 91 3.07 -6.98 -0.04
N ASN A 92 4.32 -6.85 0.42
CA ASN A 92 4.94 -7.87 1.27
C ASN A 92 4.15 -8.09 2.57
N GLU A 93 3.68 -7.02 3.22
CA GLU A 93 2.85 -7.11 4.43
C GLU A 93 1.51 -7.80 4.14
N HIS A 94 0.90 -7.51 2.98
CA HIS A 94 -0.33 -8.17 2.55
C HIS A 94 -0.11 -9.68 2.32
N GLU A 95 0.96 -10.06 1.64
CA GLU A 95 1.31 -11.47 1.41
C GLU A 95 1.58 -12.23 2.73
N GLU A 96 2.36 -11.63 3.64
CA GLU A 96 2.62 -12.20 4.96
C GLU A 96 1.33 -12.38 5.75
N HIS A 97 0.47 -11.35 5.77
CA HIS A 97 -0.82 -11.39 6.45
C HIS A 97 -1.72 -12.50 5.88
N GLN A 98 -1.74 -12.67 4.55
CA GLN A 98 -2.48 -13.74 3.89
C GLN A 98 -1.94 -15.13 4.24
N ALA A 99 -0.61 -15.29 4.31
CA ALA A 99 0.01 -16.56 4.68
C ALA A 99 -0.31 -16.94 6.14
N LEU A 100 -0.23 -15.98 7.07
CA LEU A 100 -0.56 -16.17 8.48
C LEU A 100 -2.03 -16.55 8.67
N TYR A 101 -2.94 -15.84 8.00
CA TYR A 101 -4.37 -16.15 8.00
C TYR A 101 -4.64 -17.58 7.55
N LYS A 102 -4.13 -17.98 6.37
CA LYS A 102 -4.31 -19.35 5.84
C LYS A 102 -3.81 -20.40 6.81
N LYS A 103 -2.65 -20.17 7.42
CA LYS A 103 -2.08 -21.10 8.40
C LYS A 103 -2.98 -21.26 9.64
N GLN A 104 -3.48 -20.16 10.19
CA GLN A 104 -4.34 -20.19 11.37
C GLN A 104 -5.73 -20.78 11.06
N ALA A 105 -6.33 -20.40 9.94
CA ALA A 105 -7.61 -20.94 9.48
C ALA A 105 -7.54 -22.48 9.33
N ASN A 106 -6.52 -22.98 8.62
CA ASN A 106 -6.31 -24.41 8.45
C ASN A 106 -6.15 -25.14 9.80
N SER A 107 -5.43 -24.54 10.75
CA SER A 107 -5.26 -25.12 12.09
C SER A 107 -6.61 -25.26 12.82
N TYR A 108 -7.46 -24.24 12.77
CA TYR A 108 -8.78 -24.29 13.42
C TYR A 108 -9.75 -25.24 12.70
N GLU A 109 -9.69 -25.32 11.38
CA GLU A 109 -10.48 -26.27 10.59
C GLU A 109 -10.08 -27.72 10.89
N GLU A 110 -8.78 -28.01 11.04
CA GLU A 110 -8.29 -29.33 11.39
C GLU A 110 -8.70 -29.73 12.81
N GLU A 111 -8.63 -28.80 13.77
CA GLU A 111 -9.16 -29.02 15.13
C GLU A 111 -10.67 -29.31 15.13
N LEU A 112 -11.45 -28.60 14.31
CA LEU A 112 -12.88 -28.84 14.14
C LEU A 112 -13.16 -30.20 13.51
N HIS A 113 -12.37 -30.61 12.51
CA HIS A 113 -12.49 -31.91 11.88
C HIS A 113 -12.22 -33.05 12.89
N GLN A 114 -11.16 -32.91 13.70
CA GLN A 114 -10.84 -33.88 14.73
C GLN A 114 -11.94 -33.99 15.79
N LEU A 115 -12.50 -32.86 16.23
CA LEU A 115 -13.62 -32.85 17.18
C LEU A 115 -14.87 -33.55 16.65
N LYS A 116 -15.18 -33.43 15.35
CA LYS A 116 -16.30 -34.14 14.72
C LYS A 116 -16.04 -35.63 14.69
N LYS A 117 -14.83 -36.03 14.28
CA LYS A 117 -14.42 -37.44 14.24
C LYS A 117 -14.48 -38.11 15.61
N ASP A 118 -14.04 -37.41 16.66
CA ASP A 118 -14.08 -37.93 18.04
C ASP A 118 -15.51 -38.04 18.60
N ARG A 119 -16.46 -37.29 18.02
CA ARG A 119 -17.88 -37.32 18.41
C ARG A 119 -18.68 -38.41 17.68
N ASP A 120 -18.20 -38.81 16.50
CA ASP A 120 -18.80 -39.86 15.67
C ASP A 120 -18.26 -41.28 16.01
N LEU A 121 -17.29 -41.39 16.93
CA LEU A 121 -16.73 -42.62 17.50
C LEU A 121 -17.36 -42.97 18.86
#